data_AF-A0A3B8YUM5-F1
#
_entry.id   AF-A0A3B8YUM5-F1
#
_cell.length_a   1.000
_cell.length_b   1.000
_cell.length_c   1.000
_cell.angle_alpha   90.00
_cell.angle_beta   90.00
_cell.angle_gamma   90.00
#
_symmetry.space_group_name_H-M   'P 1'
#
loop_
_entity.id
_entity.type
_entity.pdbx_description
1 polymer ?
#
loop_
_entity_poly.entity_id
_entity_poly.type
_entity_poly.pdbx_seq_one_letter_code
_entity_poly.pdbx_strand_id
1 'polypeptide(L)' 'EQPGKLFRLMTPDAQQRLFENTARNMNGVEEHIKIRHIGNCFKADPNYGRGVADACGIPYEKAGIN' A
#
# COMPACT_ATOMS: atom_id res chain seq x y z
N GLU A 1 -8.61 -11.11 11.99
CA GLU A 1 -7.15 -11.16 11.75
C GLU A 1 -6.63 -9.76 11.48
N GLN A 2 -5.38 -9.45 11.86
CA GLN A 2 -4.83 -8.10 11.71
C GLN A 2 -3.90 -8.08 10.49
N PRO A 3 -4.27 -7.44 9.36
CA PRO A 3 -3.51 -7.49 8.09
C PRO A 3 -2.02 -7.11 8.24
N GLY A 4 -1.71 -6.22 9.18
CA GLY A 4 -0.32 -5.85 9.50
C GLY A 4 0.52 -6.98 10.06
N LYS A 5 -0.07 -7.95 10.78
CA LYS A 5 0.66 -9.14 11.27
C LYS A 5 1.12 -10.03 10.12
N LEU A 6 0.24 -10.27 9.14
CA LEU A 6 0.59 -11.06 7.97
C LEU A 6 1.70 -10.38 7.17
N PHE A 7 1.55 -9.07 6.92
CA PHE A 7 2.57 -8.28 6.22
C PHE A 7 3.96 -8.36 6.89
N ARG A 8 4.03 -8.26 8.22
CA ARG A 8 5.28 -8.36 8.98
C ARG A 8 5.96 -9.73 8.93
N LEU A 9 5.21 -10.79 8.62
CA LEU A 9 5.75 -12.15 8.46
C LEU A 9 6.24 -12.42 7.02
N MET A 10 5.93 -11.53 6.07
CA MET A 10 6.38 -11.68 4.69
C MET A 10 7.86 -11.33 4.55
N THR A 11 8.57 -12.05 3.68
CA THR A 11 9.93 -11.67 3.29
C THR A 11 9.92 -10.35 2.50
N PRO A 12 11.04 -9.62 2.45
CA PRO A 12 11.14 -8.38 1.66
C PRO A 12 10.69 -8.57 0.20
N ASP A 13 11.12 -9.64 -0.47
CA ASP A 13 10.69 -9.94 -1.85
C ASP A 13 9.19 -10.19 -1.97
N ALA A 14 8.58 -10.83 -0.96
CA ALA A 14 7.15 -11.07 -0.95
C ALA A 14 6.37 -9.78 -0.73
N GLN A 15 6.87 -8.87 0.12
CA GLN A 15 6.31 -7.53 0.30
C GLN A 15 6.40 -6.71 -0.98
N GLN A 16 7.55 -6.75 -1.67
CA GLN A 16 7.72 -6.06 -2.95
C GLN A 16 6.71 -6.54 -4.00
N ARG A 17 6.58 -7.88 -4.17
CA ARG A 17 5.56 -8.45 -5.06
C ARG A 17 4.15 -8.04 -4.67
N LEU A 18 3.83 -7.96 -3.37
CA LEU A 18 2.53 -7.50 -2.89
C LEU A 18 2.25 -6.05 -3.34
N PHE A 19 3.22 -5.15 -3.23
CA PHE A 19 3.07 -3.76 -3.65
C PHE A 19 2.83 -3.65 -5.16
N GLU A 20 3.66 -4.32 -5.96
CA GLU A 20 3.56 -4.33 -7.43
C GLU A 20 2.24 -4.94 -7.93
N ASN A 21 1.81 -6.05 -7.32
CA ASN A 21 0.53 -6.66 -7.65
C ASN A 21 -0.64 -5.73 -7.32
N THR A 22 -0.58 -5.06 -6.17
CA THR A 22 -1.60 -4.09 -5.76
C THR A 22 -1.66 -2.92 -6.74
N ALA A 23 -0.51 -2.35 -7.12
CA ALA A 23 -0.46 -1.26 -8.10
C ALA A 23 -1.02 -1.66 -9.46
N ARG A 24 -0.70 -2.86 -9.96
CA ARG A 24 -1.26 -3.39 -11.22
C ARG A 24 -2.78 -3.53 -11.16
N ASN A 25 -3.32 -4.04 -10.05
CA ASN A 25 -4.77 -4.13 -9.84
C ASN A 25 -5.47 -2.78 -9.70
N MET A 26 -4.73 -1.74 -9.29
CA MET A 26 -5.24 -0.38 -9.18
C MET A 26 -5.12 0.42 -10.49
N ASN A 27 -4.61 -0.18 -11.58
CA ASN A 27 -4.53 0.52 -12.85
C ASN A 27 -5.95 0.87 -13.37
N GLY A 28 -6.14 2.10 -13.84
CA GLY A 28 -7.47 2.61 -14.25
C GLY A 28 -8.44 2.93 -13.11
N VAL A 29 -8.08 2.69 -11.85
CA VAL A 29 -8.88 3.10 -10.69
C VAL A 29 -8.70 4.58 -10.38
N GLU A 30 -9.79 5.25 -10.02
CA GLU A 30 -9.81 6.67 -9.61
C GLU A 30 -8.83 6.96 -8.46
N GLU A 31 -8.15 8.11 -8.52
CA GLU A 31 -7.07 8.48 -7.57
C GLU A 31 -7.54 8.43 -6.11
N HIS A 32 -8.73 8.96 -5.80
CA HIS A 32 -9.25 9.00 -4.44
C HIS A 32 -9.52 7.60 -3.84
N ILE A 33 -9.78 6.59 -4.68
CA ILE A 33 -9.95 5.20 -4.25
C ILE A 33 -8.59 4.60 -3.92
N LYS A 34 -7.57 4.87 -4.73
CA LYS A 34 -6.17 4.47 -4.46
C LYS A 34 -5.70 5.06 -3.13
N ILE A 35 -5.91 6.35 -2.92
CA ILE A 35 -5.60 7.06 -1.67
C ILE A 35 -6.28 6.39 -0.47
N ARG A 36 -7.57 6.06 -0.58
CA ARG A 36 -8.30 5.35 0.49
C ARG A 36 -7.69 3.98 0.80
N HIS A 37 -7.30 3.22 -0.22
CA HIS A 37 -6.68 1.91 -0.04
C HIS A 37 -5.32 2.03 0.64
N ILE A 38 -4.47 2.95 0.17
CA ILE A 38 -3.16 3.25 0.77
C ILE A 38 -3.30 3.62 2.25
N GLY A 39 -4.26 4.50 2.60
CA GLY A 39 -4.50 4.88 3.99
C GLY A 39 -4.91 3.70 4.88
N ASN A 40 -5.65 2.73 4.34
CA ASN A 40 -5.98 1.50 5.07
C ASN A 40 -4.77 0.58 5.23
N CYS A 41 -3.93 0.45 4.20
CA CYS A 41 -2.67 -0.29 4.29
C CYS A 41 -1.73 0.35 5.32
N PHE A 42 -1.65 1.68 5.37
CA PHE A 42 -0.85 2.41 6.35
C PHE A 42 -1.33 2.18 7.79
N LYS A 43 -2.65 2.15 8.02
CA LYS A 43 -3.23 1.80 9.32
C LYS A 43 -2.91 0.36 9.74
N ALA A 44 -2.75 -0.56 8.79
CA ALA A 44 -2.34 -1.93 9.08
C ALA A 44 -0.84 -2.01 9.42
N ASP A 45 0.00 -1.36 8.62
CA ASP A 45 1.43 -1.19 8.85
C ASP A 45 1.98 0.03 8.09
N PRO A 46 2.79 0.91 8.72
CA PRO A 46 3.34 2.08 8.04
C PRO A 46 4.14 1.76 6.77
N ASN A 47 4.94 0.69 6.77
CA ASN A 47 5.73 0.29 5.59
C ASN A 47 4.85 -0.28 4.49
N TYR A 48 3.74 -0.92 4.85
CA TYR A 48 2.78 -1.41 3.87
C TYR A 48 2.12 -0.24 3.13
N GLY A 49 1.63 0.77 3.86
CA GLY A 49 1.07 1.97 3.26
C GLY A 49 2.05 2.67 2.31
N ARG A 50 3.29 2.91 2.77
CA ARG A 50 4.34 3.55 1.97
C ARG A 50 4.68 2.75 0.71
N GLY A 51 4.88 1.44 0.83
CA GLY A 51 5.19 0.58 -0.31
C GLY A 51 4.09 0.56 -1.39
N VAL A 52 2.81 0.55 -0.98
CA VAL A 52 1.70 0.64 -1.94
C VAL A 52 1.61 2.03 -2.58
N ALA A 53 1.88 3.09 -1.81
CA ALA A 53 1.91 4.47 -2.33
C ALA A 53 3.00 4.64 -3.39
N ASP A 54 4.21 4.16 -3.12
CA ASP A 54 5.34 4.18 -4.06
C ASP A 54 5.01 3.42 -5.34
N ALA A 55 4.50 2.19 -5.20
CA ALA A 55 4.15 1.35 -6.35
C ALA A 55 3.01 1.95 -7.20
N CYS A 56 2.08 2.69 -6.59
CA CYS A 56 1.01 3.40 -7.30
C CYS A 56 1.41 4.78 -7.83
N GLY A 57 2.61 5.28 -7.50
CA GLY A 57 3.04 6.65 -7.83
C GLY A 57 2.22 7.73 -7.13
N ILE A 58 1.68 7.45 -5.94
CA ILE A 58 0.88 8.40 -5.16
C ILE A 58 1.77 9.07 -4.10
N PRO A 59 1.90 10.41 -4.10
CA PRO A 59 2.62 11.13 -3.05
C PRO A 59 2.05 10.84 -1.65
N TYR A 60 2.93 10.73 -0.66
CA TYR A 60 2.55 10.39 0.71
C TYR A 60 1.62 11.44 1.33
N GLU A 61 1.81 12.71 1.00
CA GLU A 61 0.98 13.83 1.46
C GLU A 61 -0.47 13.66 1.00
N LYS A 62 -0.67 13.19 -0.24
CA LYS A 62 -2.02 12.88 -0.75
C LYS A 62 -2.66 11.70 -0.03
N ALA A 63 -1.85 10.76 0.45
CA ALA A 63 -2.30 9.60 1.20
C ALA A 63 -2.47 9.87 2.71
N GLY A 64 -2.17 11.09 3.19
CA GLY A 64 -2.16 11.41 4.62
C GLY A 64 -1.10 10.66 5.40
N ILE A 65 0.00 10.28 4.73
CA ILE A 65 1.18 9.65 5.32
C ILE A 65 2.18 10.77 5.57
N ASN A 66 2.45 11.05 6.85
CA ASN A 66 3.43 12.05 7.28
C ASN A 66 4.72 11.37 7.76
#